data_AF-A0A821PAP2-F1
#
_entry.id   AF-A0A821PAP2-F1
#
_cell.length_a   1.000
_cell.length_b   1.000
_cell.length_c   1.000
_cell.angle_alpha   90.00
_cell.angle_beta   90.00
_cell.angle_gamma   90.00
#
_symmetry.space_group_name_H-M   'P 1'
#
loop_
_entity.id
_entity.type
_entity.pdbx_description
1 polymer ?
#
loop_
_entity_poly.entity_id
_entity_poly.type
_entity_poly.pdbx_seq_one_letter_code
_entity_poly.pdbx_strand_id
1 'polypeptide(L)' 'SNINISQMVACVGQQAISGSRVPNGFEDRSLLHFEKDSKIPAAEGFVENSFYSGLTPTEFFFHTMGGREGLVDTA' A
#
# COMPACT_ATOMS: atom_id res chain seq x y z
N SER A 1 -7.41 15.81 11.53
CA SER A 1 -8.04 15.28 10.31
C SER A 1 -8.67 13.94 10.64
N ASN A 2 -9.90 13.68 10.18
CA ASN A 2 -10.57 12.39 10.37
C ASN A 2 -9.80 11.25 9.69
N ILE A 3 -9.12 11.52 8.57
CA ILE A 3 -8.31 10.54 7.84
C ILE A 3 -7.18 10.01 8.73
N ASN A 4 -6.40 10.89 9.36
CA ASN A 4 -5.27 10.47 10.17
C ASN A 4 -5.72 9.62 11.37
N ILE A 5 -6.86 9.97 11.98
CA ILE A 5 -7.44 9.16 13.07
C ILE A 5 -7.82 7.78 12.52
N SER A 6 -8.51 7.70 11.39
CA SER A 6 -8.86 6.42 10.75
C SER A 6 -7.63 5.58 10.42
N GLN A 7 -6.54 6.16 9.95
CA GLN A 7 -5.30 5.43 9.67
C GLN A 7 -4.66 4.88 10.95
N MET A 8 -4.77 5.62 12.06
CA MET A 8 -4.27 5.17 13.35
C MET A 8 -5.09 4.02 13.94
N VAL A 9 -6.42 4.01 13.81
CA VAL A 9 -7.28 3.07 14.57
C VAL A 9 -8.17 2.13 13.75
N ALA A 10 -8.41 2.41 12.47
CA ALA A 10 -9.30 1.63 11.61
C ALA A 10 -8.52 0.90 10.51
N CYS A 11 -8.03 1.62 9.49
CA CYS A 11 -7.19 1.09 8.42
C CYS A 11 -6.41 2.23 7.74
N VAL A 12 -5.24 1.93 7.19
CA VAL A 12 -4.47 2.92 6.41
C VAL A 12 -5.11 3.17 5.05
N GLY A 13 -5.65 2.12 4.41
CA GLY A 13 -6.36 2.18 3.14
C GLY A 13 -5.47 2.03 1.90
N GLN A 14 -6.03 2.36 0.74
CA GLN A 14 -5.39 2.18 -0.57
C GLN A 14 -4.14 3.05 -0.71
N GLN A 15 -2.99 2.43 -1.00
CA GLN A 15 -1.79 3.14 -1.42
C GLN A 15 -1.84 3.35 -2.93
N ALA A 16 -1.71 4.60 -3.37
CA ALA A 16 -1.60 4.94 -4.77
C ALA A 16 -0.15 5.29 -5.08
N ILE A 17 0.38 4.74 -6.18
CA ILE A 17 1.70 5.04 -6.72
C ILE A 17 1.49 5.72 -8.07
N SER A 18 1.95 6.96 -8.20
CA SER A 18 1.80 7.78 -9.41
C SER A 18 0.36 7.87 -9.90
N GLY A 19 -0.57 8.04 -8.96
CA GLY A 19 -2.01 8.17 -9.21
C GLY A 19 -2.73 6.86 -9.57
N SER A 20 -2.03 5.73 -9.62
CA SER A 20 -2.59 4.40 -9.91
C SER A 20 -2.48 3.48 -8.70
N ARG A 21 -3.20 2.35 -8.71
CA ARG A 21 -2.92 1.26 -7.76
C ARG A 21 -1.51 0.73 -7.96
N VAL A 22 -1.00 0.00 -6.97
CA VAL A 22 0.37 -0.53 -7.03
C VAL A 22 0.56 -1.36 -8.30
N PRO A 23 1.54 -1.01 -9.16
CA PRO A 23 1.75 -1.71 -10.42
C PRO A 23 2.39 -3.08 -10.21
N ASN A 24 2.33 -3.90 -11.26
CA ASN A 24 3.08 -5.15 -11.32
C ASN A 24 4.58 -4.84 -11.47
N GLY A 25 5.32 -4.91 -10.36
CA GLY A 25 6.78 -4.77 -10.34
C GLY A 25 7.54 -6.04 -10.69
N PHE A 26 6.85 -7.18 -10.78
CA PHE A 26 7.37 -8.49 -11.18
C PHE A 26 6.55 -9.08 -12.33
N GLU A 27 6.92 -10.27 -12.79
CA GLU A 27 6.21 -11.01 -13.85
C GLU A 27 4.72 -11.21 -13.49
N ASP A 28 3.89 -10.32 -14.04
CA ASP A 28 2.43 -10.22 -13.88
C ASP A 28 1.91 -10.14 -12.44
N ARG A 29 2.72 -9.62 -11.51
CA ARG A 29 2.32 -9.44 -10.10
C ARG A 29 3.06 -8.30 -9.41
N SER A 30 2.49 -7.78 -8.33
CA SER A 30 3.07 -6.70 -7.52
C SER A 30 4.21 -7.16 -6.61
N LEU A 31 4.08 -8.35 -6.00
CA LEU A 31 5.10 -8.99 -5.15
C LEU A 31 5.13 -10.49 -5.40
N LEU A 32 6.27 -11.14 -5.16
CA LEU A 32 6.43 -12.60 -5.27
C LEU A 32 5.52 -13.40 -4.33
N HIS A 33 4.97 -12.75 -3.29
CA HIS A 33 4.02 -13.32 -2.32
C HIS A 33 2.59 -13.43 -2.86
N PHE A 34 2.29 -12.84 -4.01
CA PHE A 34 1.00 -12.95 -4.66
C PHE A 34 1.09 -13.86 -5.89
N GLU A 35 -0.05 -14.48 -6.19
CA GLU A 35 -0.24 -15.20 -7.45
C GLU A 35 -0.13 -14.26 -8.64
N LYS A 36 0.29 -14.82 -9.79
CA LYS A 36 0.28 -14.09 -11.07
C LYS A 36 -1.14 -13.62 -11.39
N ASP A 37 -1.24 -12.44 -12.00
CA ASP A 37 -2.49 -11.79 -12.40
C ASP A 37 -3.47 -11.49 -11.25
N SER A 38 -3.02 -11.56 -9.99
CA SER A 38 -3.88 -11.31 -8.84
C SER A 38 -4.37 -9.86 -8.80
N LYS A 39 -5.70 -9.68 -8.75
CA LYS A 39 -6.39 -8.38 -8.66
C LYS A 39 -7.09 -8.15 -7.33
N ILE A 40 -6.71 -8.90 -6.30
CA ILE A 40 -7.25 -8.71 -4.96
C ILE A 40 -6.72 -7.39 -4.35
N PRO A 41 -7.47 -6.74 -3.44
CA PRO A 41 -7.05 -5.47 -2.85
C PRO A 41 -5.65 -5.52 -2.22
N ALA A 42 -5.32 -6.60 -1.49
CA ALA A 42 -4.02 -6.78 -0.86
C ALA A 42 -2.87 -6.84 -1.88
N ALA A 43 -3.08 -7.42 -3.08
CA ALA A 43 -2.07 -7.47 -4.13
C ALA A 43 -1.92 -6.12 -4.85
N GLU A 44 -2.94 -5.28 -4.81
CA GLU A 44 -2.98 -3.99 -5.52
C GLU A 44 -2.72 -2.79 -4.58
N GLY A 45 -2.22 -3.04 -3.36
CA GLY A 45 -1.75 -2.01 -2.43
C GLY A 45 -2.76 -1.50 -1.41
N PHE A 46 -3.87 -2.22 -1.18
CA PHE A 46 -4.78 -1.91 -0.09
C PHE A 46 -4.22 -2.38 1.25
N VAL A 47 -4.12 -1.46 2.21
CA VAL A 47 -3.69 -1.73 3.58
C VAL A 47 -4.91 -1.80 4.48
N GLU A 48 -5.28 -3.01 4.88
CA GLU A 48 -6.45 -3.28 5.72
C GLU A 48 -6.17 -2.98 7.19
N ASN A 49 -4.93 -3.19 7.62
CA ASN A 49 -4.53 -2.90 8.99
C ASN A 49 -4.39 -1.40 9.28
N SER A 50 -4.48 -1.05 10.56
CA SER A 50 -4.18 0.29 11.08
C SER A 50 -2.76 0.35 11.65
N PHE A 51 -2.27 1.56 11.92
CA PHE A 51 -0.99 1.71 12.63
C PHE A 51 -1.03 1.15 14.06
N TYR A 52 -2.21 1.11 14.69
CA TYR A 52 -2.38 0.50 16.01
C TYR A 52 -2.27 -1.03 15.97
N SER A 53 -2.93 -1.69 14.99
CA SER A 53 -2.85 -3.15 14.84
C SER A 53 -1.50 -3.61 14.30
N GLY A 54 -0.77 -2.72 13.64
CA GLY A 54 0.48 -3.04 12.96
C GLY A 54 0.23 -3.56 11.55
N LEU A 55 1.20 -3.36 10.67
CA LEU A 55 1.10 -3.73 9.26
C LEU A 55 1.80 -5.06 8.98
N THR A 56 1.22 -5.86 8.10
CA THR A 56 1.91 -7.03 7.53
C THR A 56 3.10 -6.58 6.68
N PRO A 57 4.09 -7.45 6.40
CA PRO A 57 5.24 -7.07 5.58
C PRO A 57 4.86 -6.54 4.19
N THR A 58 3.84 -7.11 3.54
CA THR A 58 3.36 -6.64 2.24
C THR A 58 2.72 -5.27 2.33
N GLU A 59 1.89 -5.04 3.35
CA GLU A 59 1.26 -3.74 3.60
C GLU A 59 2.29 -2.65 3.92
N PHE A 60 3.28 -2.96 4.75
CA PHE A 60 4.36 -2.03 5.09
C PHE A 60 5.17 -1.66 3.84
N PHE A 61 5.48 -2.63 2.98
CA PHE A 61 6.16 -2.37 1.71
C PHE A 61 5.34 -1.44 0.80
N PHE A 62 4.05 -1.71 0.62
CA PHE A 62 3.18 -0.83 -0.17
C PHE A 62 3.06 0.58 0.43
N HIS A 63 2.95 0.68 1.76
CA HIS A 63 2.87 1.96 2.46
C HIS A 63 4.14 2.81 2.26
N THR A 64 5.31 2.18 2.38
CA THR A 64 6.60 2.88 2.21
C THR A 64 6.85 3.30 0.76
N MET A 65 6.33 2.58 -0.23
CA MET A 65 6.39 3.04 -1.63
C MET A 65 5.63 4.36 -1.83
N GLY A 66 4.42 4.49 -1.30
CA GLY A 66 3.65 5.73 -1.36
C GLY A 66 4.33 6.86 -0.57
N GLY A 67 4.88 6.55 0.60
CA GLY A 67 5.65 7.50 1.40
C GLY A 67 6.89 8.04 0.67
N ARG A 68 7.61 7.17 -0.06
CA ARG A 68 8.78 7.58 -0.87
C ARG A 68 8.39 8.54 -1.99
N GLU A 69 7.32 8.27 -2.72
CA GLU A 69 6.86 9.14 -3.83
C GLU A 69 6.63 10.58 -3.34
N GLY A 70 5.86 10.75 -2.24
CA GLY A 70 5.61 12.07 -1.69
C GLY A 70 6.86 12.81 -1.21
N LEU A 71 7.88 12.09 -0.74
CA LEU A 71 9.16 12.69 -0.35
C LEU A 71 10.00 13.11 -1.56
N VAL A 72 9.98 12.32 -2.64
CA VAL A 72 10.70 12.65 -3.88
C VAL A 72 10.09 13.87 -4.57
N ASP A 73 8.75 13.97 -4.62
CA ASP A 73 8.07 15.12 -5.23
C ASP A 73 8.29 16.44 -4.49
N THR A 74 8.73 16.37 -3.23
CA THR A 74 9.00 17.55 -2.39
C THR A 74 10.47 18.03 -2.48
N ALA A 75 11.37 17.18 -2.99
CA ALA A 75 12.81 17.47 -3.10
C ALA A 75 13.18 18.12 -4.43
#